data_AF-A0A433TNN0-F1
#
_entry.id   AF-A0A433TNN0-F1
#
_cell.length_a   1.000
_cell.length_b   1.000
_cell.length_c   1.000
_cell.angle_alpha   90.00
_cell.angle_beta   90.00
_cell.angle_gamma   90.00
#
_symmetry.space_group_name_H-M   'P 1'
#
loop_
_entity.id
_entity.type
_entity.pdbx_description
1 polymer ?
#
loop_
_entity_poly.entity_id
_entity_poly.type
_entity_poly.pdbx_seq_one_letter_code
_entity_poly.pdbx_strand_id
1 'polypeptide(L)'
;MTLAAVYAHNSLAELRSTITEHTDVFNRDNNMGLVKQCLTSLIKKNIQRLTKTFLTLSLADMANRVQLSGPKEAEQYVLHMIEDGEIFATINQKDGMVRFHDNPEKYNSPNMLLEVDKEMQLCIQLDAKLREMDREIAVNPQFVQKSSGTHEDDLPGTSTSAGKIQVY
;
A
#
# COMPACT_ATOMS: atom_id res chain seq x y z
N MET A 1 -17.30 -14.34 -2.15
CA MET A 1 -15.86 -14.19 -1.85
C MET A 1 -15.49 -12.74 -2.17
N THR A 2 -14.70 -12.03 -1.35
CA THR A 2 -14.39 -10.62 -1.63
C THR A 2 -13.39 -10.49 -2.79
N LEU A 3 -13.44 -9.38 -3.54
CA LEU A 3 -12.53 -9.13 -4.67
C LEU A 3 -11.05 -9.24 -4.26
N ALA A 4 -10.71 -8.77 -3.05
CA ALA A 4 -9.35 -8.84 -2.51
C ALA A 4 -8.89 -10.28 -2.23
N ALA A 5 -9.78 -11.15 -1.74
CA ALA A 5 -9.45 -12.55 -1.50
C ALA A 5 -9.15 -13.28 -2.82
N VAL A 6 -9.95 -13.04 -3.86
CA VAL A 6 -9.72 -13.61 -5.20
C VAL A 6 -8.42 -13.08 -5.82
N TYR A 7 -8.14 -11.79 -5.65
CA TYR A 7 -6.89 -11.18 -6.13
C TYR A 7 -5.64 -11.84 -5.51
N ALA A 8 -5.72 -12.28 -4.25
CA ALA A 8 -4.61 -12.95 -3.56
C ALA A 8 -4.25 -14.32 -4.16
N HIS A 9 -5.20 -15.02 -4.77
CA HIS A 9 -4.99 -16.32 -5.41
C HIS A 9 -4.18 -16.22 -6.72
N ASN A 10 -4.08 -15.03 -7.32
CA ASN A 10 -3.38 -14.78 -8.58
C ASN A 10 -4.01 -15.47 -9.81
N SER A 11 -5.29 -15.85 -9.71
CA SER A 11 -6.06 -16.42 -10.81
C SER A 11 -6.82 -15.33 -11.56
N LEU A 12 -6.43 -15.08 -12.81
CA LEU A 12 -7.09 -14.11 -13.69
C LEU A 12 -8.52 -14.54 -14.04
N ALA A 13 -8.74 -15.84 -14.26
CA ALA A 13 -10.05 -16.41 -14.52
C ALA A 13 -11.02 -16.19 -13.34
N GLU A 14 -10.60 -16.49 -12.11
CA GLU A 14 -11.44 -16.26 -10.93
C GLU A 14 -11.76 -14.77 -10.75
N LEU A 15 -10.75 -13.90 -10.91
CA LEU A 15 -10.96 -12.46 -10.79
C LEU A 15 -11.96 -11.94 -11.82
N ARG A 16 -11.85 -12.38 -13.09
CA ARG A 16 -12.82 -12.02 -14.15
C ARG A 16 -14.24 -12.51 -13.82
N SER A 17 -14.35 -13.73 -13.29
CA SER A 17 -15.64 -14.30 -12.90
C SER A 17 -16.30 -13.49 -11.80
N THR A 18 -15.57 -13.17 -10.73
CA THR A 18 -16.08 -12.37 -9.59
C THR A 18 -16.41 -10.94 -10.01
N ILE A 19 -15.63 -10.33 -10.91
CA ILE A 19 -15.96 -9.01 -11.45
C ILE A 19 -17.27 -9.06 -12.23
N THR A 20 -17.45 -10.08 -13.07
CA THR A 20 -18.67 -10.25 -13.87
C THR A 20 -19.89 -10.44 -12.98
N GLU A 21 -19.79 -11.27 -11.94
CA GLU A 21 -20.85 -11.53 -10.96
C GLU A 21 -21.30 -10.28 -10.19
N HIS A 22 -20.36 -9.39 -9.86
CA HIS A 22 -20.64 -8.18 -9.07
C HIS A 22 -20.65 -6.89 -9.91
N THR A 23 -20.79 -6.99 -11.24
CA THR A 23 -20.76 -5.87 -12.19
C THR A 23 -21.73 -4.74 -11.80
N ASP A 24 -22.96 -5.11 -11.42
CA ASP A 24 -24.00 -4.14 -11.08
C ASP A 24 -23.65 -3.32 -9.83
N VAL A 25 -23.01 -3.94 -8.85
CA VAL A 25 -22.55 -3.28 -7.62
C VAL A 25 -21.45 -2.28 -7.96
N PHE A 26 -20.46 -2.68 -8.75
CA PHE A 26 -19.35 -1.80 -9.14
C PHE A 26 -19.78 -0.63 -10.03
N ASN A 27 -20.79 -0.85 -10.88
CA ASN A 27 -21.38 0.22 -11.67
C ASN A 27 -22.17 1.19 -10.79
N ARG A 28 -22.98 0.69 -9.86
CA ARG A 28 -23.73 1.51 -8.91
C ARG A 28 -22.80 2.39 -8.06
N ASP A 29 -21.67 1.84 -7.66
CA ASP A 29 -20.68 2.53 -6.82
C ASP A 29 -19.68 3.39 -7.64
N ASN A 30 -19.86 3.47 -8.97
CA ASN A 30 -19.02 4.25 -9.90
C ASN A 30 -17.52 3.92 -9.84
N ASN A 31 -17.15 2.67 -9.53
CA ASN A 31 -15.76 2.25 -9.36
C ASN A 31 -15.30 1.19 -10.39
N MET A 32 -16.12 0.89 -11.40
CA MET A 32 -15.83 -0.08 -12.46
C MET A 32 -14.47 0.14 -13.15
N GLY A 33 -14.06 1.40 -13.35
CA GLY A 33 -12.75 1.73 -13.95
C GLY A 33 -11.58 1.24 -13.10
N LEU A 34 -11.66 1.40 -11.77
CA LEU A 34 -10.64 0.94 -10.83
C LEU A 34 -10.59 -0.59 -10.79
N VAL A 35 -11.75 -1.24 -10.85
CA VAL A 35 -11.83 -2.71 -10.90
C VAL A 35 -11.15 -3.27 -12.16
N LYS A 36 -11.31 -2.60 -13.31
CA LYS A 36 -10.56 -2.95 -14.54
C LYS A 36 -9.07 -2.73 -14.38
N GLN A 37 -8.64 -1.66 -13.70
CA GLN A 37 -7.22 -1.45 -13.39
C GLN A 37 -6.67 -2.56 -12.48
N CYS A 38 -7.46 -3.08 -11.52
CA CYS A 38 -7.06 -4.24 -10.74
C CYS A 38 -6.82 -5.48 -11.61
N LEU A 39 -7.61 -5.68 -12.67
CA LEU A 39 -7.37 -6.79 -13.60
C LEU A 39 -6.02 -6.63 -14.32
N THR A 40 -5.75 -5.44 -14.82
CA THR A 40 -4.46 -5.10 -15.45
C THR A 40 -3.30 -5.22 -14.48
N SER A 41 -3.46 -4.76 -13.23
CA SER A 41 -2.43 -4.87 -12.21
C SER A 41 -2.14 -6.33 -11.82
N LEU A 42 -3.15 -7.22 -11.89
CA LEU A 42 -2.93 -8.64 -11.66
C LEU A 42 -2.10 -9.29 -12.77
N ILE A 43 -2.34 -8.90 -14.04
CA ILE A 43 -1.51 -9.33 -15.18
C ILE A 43 -0.07 -8.87 -14.97
N LYS A 44 0.13 -7.57 -14.69
CA LYS A 44 1.46 -6.99 -14.39
C LYS A 44 2.16 -7.71 -13.24
N LYS A 45 1.44 -7.98 -12.14
CA LYS A 45 1.94 -8.75 -10.98
C LYS A 45 2.36 -10.17 -11.37
N ASN A 46 1.58 -10.85 -12.20
CA ASN A 46 1.90 -12.20 -12.66
C ASN A 46 3.15 -12.22 -13.55
N ILE A 47 3.33 -11.22 -14.42
CA ILE A 47 4.56 -11.05 -15.22
C ILE A 47 5.77 -10.79 -14.30
N GLN A 48 5.64 -9.89 -13.31
CA GLN A 48 6.69 -9.63 -12.31
C GLN A 48 7.07 -10.88 -11.51
N ARG A 49 6.16 -11.85 -11.33
CA ARG A 49 6.52 -13.12 -10.68
C ARG A 49 7.41 -13.99 -11.57
N LEU A 50 7.23 -13.94 -12.89
CA LEU A 50 8.04 -14.70 -13.83
C LEU A 50 9.51 -14.24 -13.83
N THR A 51 9.77 -12.95 -13.58
CA THR A 51 11.14 -12.42 -13.48
C THR A 51 11.93 -13.05 -12.33
N LYS A 52 11.25 -13.55 -11.29
CA LYS A 52 11.89 -14.20 -10.12
C LYS A 52 12.29 -15.65 -10.38
N THR A 53 11.69 -16.31 -11.37
CA THR A 53 11.91 -17.74 -11.62
C THR A 53 12.53 -18.02 -12.98
N PHE A 54 12.53 -17.05 -13.89
CA PHE A 54 13.05 -17.18 -15.25
C PHE A 54 14.05 -16.07 -15.56
N LEU A 55 15.18 -16.43 -16.14
CA LEU A 55 16.10 -15.48 -16.77
C LEU A 55 15.67 -15.17 -18.22
N THR A 56 15.22 -16.20 -18.95
CA THR A 56 14.73 -16.08 -20.32
C THR A 56 13.47 -16.92 -20.46
N LEU A 57 12.44 -16.37 -21.12
CA LEU A 57 11.16 -17.04 -21.32
C LEU A 57 10.58 -16.68 -22.69
N SER A 58 9.94 -17.64 -23.37
CA SER A 58 9.27 -17.35 -24.65
C SER A 58 8.01 -16.50 -24.44
N LEU A 59 7.68 -15.63 -25.40
CA LEU A 59 6.47 -14.81 -25.38
C LEU A 59 5.20 -15.68 -25.37
N ALA A 60 5.23 -16.83 -26.05
CA ALA A 60 4.13 -17.78 -26.06
C ALA A 60 3.94 -18.45 -24.68
N ASP A 61 5.02 -18.87 -24.05
CA ASP A 61 5.00 -19.43 -22.69
C ASP A 61 4.53 -18.44 -21.64
N MET A 62 4.93 -17.18 -21.79
CA MET A 62 4.50 -16.07 -20.95
C MET A 62 3.00 -15.85 -21.09
N ALA A 63 2.49 -15.75 -22.33
CA ALA A 63 1.06 -15.58 -22.60
C ALA A 63 0.22 -16.69 -21.95
N ASN A 64 0.65 -17.95 -22.11
CA ASN A 64 -0.04 -19.09 -21.51
C ASN A 64 -0.05 -19.05 -19.98
N ARG A 65 1.08 -18.71 -19.34
CA ARG A 65 1.19 -18.65 -17.87
C ARG A 65 0.39 -17.50 -17.27
N VAL A 66 0.29 -16.37 -17.97
CA VAL A 66 -0.43 -15.18 -17.51
C VAL A 66 -1.86 -15.11 -18.07
N GLN A 67 -2.34 -16.15 -18.76
CA GLN A 67 -3.70 -16.22 -19.31
C GLN A 67 -4.05 -15.07 -20.27
N LEU A 68 -3.07 -14.67 -21.09
CA LEU A 68 -3.23 -13.72 -22.18
C LEU A 68 -3.68 -14.43 -23.46
N SER A 69 -4.23 -13.69 -24.41
CA SER A 69 -4.74 -14.21 -25.69
C SER A 69 -3.65 -14.75 -26.61
N GLY A 70 -2.41 -14.28 -26.47
CA GLY A 70 -1.29 -14.75 -27.28
C GLY A 70 0.01 -13.98 -27.09
N PRO A 71 1.07 -14.35 -27.84
CA PRO A 71 2.41 -13.78 -27.69
C PRO A 71 2.48 -12.28 -28.03
N LYS A 72 1.64 -11.80 -28.96
CA LYS A 72 1.58 -10.36 -29.30
C LYS A 72 1.06 -9.50 -28.15
N GLU A 73 0.06 -9.98 -27.42
CA GLU A 73 -0.45 -9.28 -26.24
C GLU A 73 0.59 -9.32 -25.12
N ALA A 74 1.25 -10.45 -24.90
CA ALA A 74 2.36 -10.55 -23.94
C ALA A 74 3.48 -9.56 -24.27
N GLU A 75 3.84 -9.43 -25.55
CA GLU A 75 4.86 -8.47 -26.00
C GLU A 75 4.47 -7.02 -25.69
N GLN A 76 3.22 -6.64 -25.96
CA GLN A 76 2.72 -5.31 -25.61
C GLN A 76 2.79 -5.05 -24.11
N TYR A 77 2.34 -5.99 -23.28
CA TYR A 77 2.46 -5.85 -21.83
C TYR A 77 3.91 -5.68 -21.39
N VAL A 78 4.83 -6.52 -21.88
CA VAL A 78 6.25 -6.42 -21.53
C VAL A 78 6.83 -5.07 -21.96
N LEU A 79 6.50 -4.59 -23.16
CA LEU A 79 6.96 -3.29 -23.65
C LEU A 79 6.50 -2.15 -22.73
N HIS A 80 5.21 -2.07 -22.43
CA HIS A 80 4.66 -1.05 -21.53
C HIS A 80 5.27 -1.14 -20.12
N MET A 81 5.47 -2.35 -19.60
CA MET A 81 6.08 -2.55 -18.28
C MET A 81 7.56 -2.14 -18.25
N ILE A 82 8.29 -2.25 -19.36
CA ILE A 82 9.67 -1.73 -19.48
C ILE A 82 9.66 -0.20 -19.53
N GLU A 83 8.76 0.40 -20.32
CA GLU A 83 8.60 1.85 -20.42
C GLU A 83 8.21 2.49 -19.08
N ASP A 84 7.30 1.85 -18.34
CA ASP A 84 6.84 2.28 -17.01
C ASP A 84 7.89 2.03 -15.91
N GLY A 85 8.98 1.30 -16.21
CA GLY A 85 10.00 0.92 -15.22
C GLY A 85 9.55 -0.15 -14.20
N GLU A 86 8.49 -0.89 -14.51
CA GLU A 86 7.91 -1.93 -13.65
C GLU A 86 8.68 -3.25 -13.69
N ILE A 87 9.39 -3.52 -14.80
CA ILE A 87 10.32 -4.65 -14.98
C ILE A 87 11.55 -4.20 -15.79
N PHE A 88 12.66 -4.91 -15.59
CA PHE A 88 13.87 -4.74 -16.40
C PHE A 88 14.00 -5.96 -17.31
N ALA A 89 13.78 -5.76 -18.61
CA ALA A 89 13.79 -6.85 -19.58
C ALA A 89 14.19 -6.37 -20.98
N THR A 90 14.54 -7.30 -21.86
CA THR A 90 14.76 -7.06 -23.28
C THR A 90 13.98 -8.07 -24.10
N ILE A 91 13.32 -7.61 -25.16
CA ILE A 91 12.53 -8.43 -26.07
C ILE A 91 13.38 -8.75 -27.31
N ASN A 92 13.49 -10.03 -27.65
CA ASN A 92 14.04 -10.50 -28.91
C ASN A 92 12.87 -10.99 -29.79
N GLN A 93 12.43 -10.13 -30.71
CA GLN A 93 11.32 -10.42 -31.62
C GLN A 93 11.65 -11.54 -32.63
N LYS A 94 12.92 -11.68 -33.03
CA LYS A 94 13.36 -12.69 -34.00
C LYS A 94 13.16 -14.11 -33.44
N ASP A 95 13.54 -14.29 -32.19
CA ASP A 95 13.47 -15.60 -31.52
C ASP A 95 12.18 -15.76 -30.68
N GLY A 96 11.38 -14.69 -30.54
CA GLY A 96 10.14 -14.68 -29.76
C GLY A 96 10.37 -14.83 -28.25
N MET A 97 11.49 -14.31 -27.75
CA MET A 97 11.95 -14.50 -26.37
C MET A 97 12.04 -13.18 -25.60
N VAL A 98 11.76 -13.24 -24.31
CA VAL A 98 12.00 -12.15 -23.35
C VAL A 98 13.11 -12.57 -22.41
N ARG A 99 14.13 -11.73 -22.29
CA ARG A 99 15.22 -11.89 -21.31
C ARG A 99 15.01 -10.89 -20.18
N PHE A 100 14.87 -11.38 -18.96
CA PHE A 100 14.75 -10.58 -17.75
C PHE A 100 16.13 -10.21 -17.21
N HIS A 101 16.23 -9.05 -16.60
CA HIS A 101 17.42 -8.51 -15.96
C HIS A 101 17.09 -8.07 -14.54
N ASP A 102 18.12 -7.95 -13.71
CA ASP A 102 18.00 -7.32 -12.41
C ASP A 102 17.88 -5.80 -12.53
N ASN A 103 17.45 -5.15 -11.43
CA ASN A 103 17.41 -3.70 -11.35
C ASN A 103 18.79 -3.09 -11.69
N PRO A 104 18.91 -2.22 -12.71
CA PRO A 104 20.17 -1.61 -13.10
C PRO A 104 20.70 -0.57 -12.10
N GLU A 105 19.89 -0.15 -11.12
CA GLU A 105 20.30 0.80 -10.08
C GLU A 105 21.43 0.23 -9.22
N LYS A 106 22.50 1.01 -9.07
CA LYS A 106 23.72 0.63 -8.33
C LYS A 106 23.94 1.46 -7.08
N TYR A 107 23.03 2.39 -6.77
CA TYR A 107 23.06 3.28 -5.61
C TYR A 107 24.31 4.16 -5.53
N ASN A 108 24.93 4.44 -6.67
CA ASN A 108 26.20 5.18 -6.75
C ASN A 108 26.10 6.46 -7.61
N SER A 109 24.88 6.87 -7.95
CA SER A 109 24.64 8.08 -8.75
C SER A 109 24.40 9.31 -7.86
N PRO A 110 24.75 10.52 -8.35
CA PRO A 110 24.38 11.76 -7.67
C PRO A 110 22.86 11.93 -7.51
N ASN A 111 22.06 11.34 -8.41
CA ASN A 111 20.61 11.35 -8.32
C ASN A 111 20.11 10.58 -7.08
N MET A 112 20.69 9.42 -6.79
CA MET A 112 20.37 8.67 -5.58
C MET A 112 20.75 9.44 -4.31
N LEU A 113 21.86 10.18 -4.33
CA LEU A 113 22.23 11.04 -3.21
C LEU A 113 21.19 12.15 -2.99
N LEU A 114 20.69 12.76 -4.07
CA LEU A 114 19.63 13.77 -4.00
C LEU A 114 18.31 13.19 -3.47
N GLU A 115 17.94 11.98 -3.88
CA GLU A 115 16.76 11.29 -3.34
C GLU A 115 16.89 11.03 -1.84
N VAL A 116 18.06 10.55 -1.38
CA VAL A 116 18.32 10.32 0.04
C VAL A 116 18.29 11.62 0.83
N ASP A 117 18.89 12.70 0.32
CA ASP A 117 18.83 14.02 0.97
C ASP A 117 17.39 14.52 1.09
N LYS A 118 16.58 14.38 0.03
CA LYS A 118 15.16 14.74 0.06
C LYS A 118 14.38 13.98 1.13
N GLU A 119 14.56 12.66 1.22
CA GLU A 119 13.91 11.84 2.25
C GLU A 119 14.41 12.20 3.66
N MET A 120 15.69 12.55 3.81
CA MET A 120 16.25 13.05 5.07
C MET A 120 15.60 14.37 5.49
N GLN A 121 15.43 15.31 4.56
CA GLN A 121 14.74 16.57 4.83
C GLN A 121 13.29 16.35 5.28
N LEU A 122 12.59 15.39 4.67
CA LEU A 122 11.23 15.03 5.09
C LEU A 122 11.19 14.50 6.53
N CYS A 123 12.14 13.65 6.90
CA CYS A 123 12.29 13.16 8.28
C CYS A 123 12.58 14.29 9.28
N ILE A 124 13.45 15.24 8.92
CA ILE A 124 13.76 16.41 9.76
C ILE A 124 12.51 17.27 9.98
N GLN A 125 11.72 17.51 8.92
CA GLN A 125 10.47 18.25 9.01
C GLN A 125 9.45 17.53 9.89
N LEU A 126 9.37 16.20 9.79
CA LEU A 126 8.51 15.39 10.63
C LEU A 126 8.94 15.47 12.11
N ASP A 127 10.25 15.39 12.41
CA ASP A 127 10.79 15.55 13.77
C ASP A 127 10.45 16.92 14.35
N ALA A 128 10.64 17.99 13.58
CA ALA A 128 10.28 19.34 14.00
C ALA A 128 8.79 19.44 14.37
N LYS A 129 7.91 18.82 13.57
CA LYS A 129 6.48 18.78 13.84
C LYS A 129 6.14 17.96 15.08
N LEU A 130 6.83 16.82 15.29
CA LEU A 130 6.68 16.01 16.49
C LEU A 130 7.09 16.79 17.75
N ARG A 131 8.19 17.54 17.71
CA ARG A 131 8.64 18.39 18.83
C ARG A 131 7.65 19.50 19.14
N GLU A 132 7.02 20.08 18.11
CA GLU A 132 5.98 21.10 18.33
C GLU A 132 4.77 20.50 19.05
N MET A 133 4.28 19.34 18.58
CA MET A 133 3.19 18.63 19.23
C MET A 133 3.55 18.21 20.67
N ASP A 134 4.79 17.76 20.91
CA ASP A 134 5.27 17.42 22.25
C ASP A 134 5.28 18.65 23.18
N ARG A 135 5.71 19.81 22.65
CA ARG A 135 5.65 21.07 23.40
C ARG A 135 4.21 21.46 23.72
N GLU A 136 3.30 21.38 22.76
CA GLU A 136 1.87 21.66 22.95
C GLU A 136 1.24 20.76 24.03
N ILE A 137 1.61 19.48 24.05
CA ILE A 137 1.16 18.53 25.09
C ILE A 137 1.78 18.89 26.45
N ALA A 138 3.07 19.20 26.49
CA ALA A 138 3.77 19.53 27.73
C ALA A 138 3.20 20.78 28.42
N VAL A 139 2.68 21.75 27.66
CA VAL A 139 2.04 22.97 28.20
C VAL A 139 0.53 22.80 28.43
N ASN A 140 -0.05 21.64 28.08
CA ASN A 140 -1.48 21.40 28.25
C ASN A 140 -1.85 21.29 29.74
N PRO A 141 -2.77 22.12 30.26
CA PRO A 141 -3.08 22.18 31.69
C PRO A 141 -3.59 20.85 32.27
N GLN A 142 -4.29 20.02 31.49
CA GLN A 142 -4.72 18.70 31.96
C GLN A 142 -3.56 17.70 32.07
N PHE A 143 -2.56 17.83 31.20
CA PHE A 143 -1.33 17.04 31.27
C PHE A 143 -0.49 17.50 32.46
N VAL A 144 -0.27 18.82 32.58
CA VAL A 144 0.45 19.45 33.68
C VAL A 144 -0.17 19.10 35.03
N GLN A 145 -1.50 19.18 35.22
CA GLN A 145 -2.15 18.78 36.49
C GLN A 145 -1.90 17.32 36.87
N LYS A 146 -1.88 16.41 35.88
CA LYS A 146 -1.64 14.98 36.12
C LYS A 146 -0.16 14.66 36.33
N SER A 147 0.75 15.33 35.63
CA SER A 147 2.20 15.12 35.74
C SER A 147 2.82 15.85 36.93
N SER A 148 2.21 16.94 37.42
CA SER A 148 2.66 17.69 38.60
C SER A 148 2.31 17.01 39.92
N GLY A 149 1.64 15.85 39.89
CA GLY A 149 1.35 15.08 41.10
C GLY A 149 0.47 15.82 42.11
N THR A 150 -0.43 16.71 41.68
CA THR A 150 -1.54 17.14 42.54
C THR A 150 -2.50 15.95 42.69
N HIS A 151 -2.10 15.03 43.55
CA HIS A 151 -2.96 14.05 44.18
C HIS A 151 -3.98 14.86 44.98
N GLU A 152 -5.24 14.80 44.56
CA GLU A 152 -6.34 15.13 45.44
C GLU A 152 -6.43 14.01 46.49
N ASP A 153 -5.54 14.03 47.48
CA ASP A 153 -5.76 13.30 48.72
C ASP A 153 -5.42 14.19 49.92
N ASP A 154 -6.39 14.20 50.83
CA ASP A 154 -6.43 14.75 52.19
C ASP A 154 -6.59 16.27 52.41
N LEU A 155 -7.82 16.67 52.74
CA LEU A 155 -8.05 17.34 54.03
C LEU A 155 -9.38 16.93 54.70
N PRO A 156 -9.42 16.90 56.04
CA PRO A 156 -10.36 16.11 56.84
C PRO A 156 -11.52 16.93 57.41
N GLY A 157 -12.63 16.23 57.64
CA GLY A 157 -13.63 16.42 58.70
C GLY A 157 -14.04 17.82 59.15
N THR A 158 -15.32 18.13 59.00
CA THR A 158 -16.08 18.64 60.14
C THR A 158 -17.51 18.12 60.10
N SER A 159 -17.76 17.15 60.96
CA SER A 159 -19.10 16.77 61.41
C SER A 159 -19.69 17.92 62.22
N THR A 160 -20.93 18.29 61.95
CA THR A 160 -21.83 18.80 62.98
C THR A 160 -23.25 18.33 62.71
N SER A 161 -23.71 17.52 63.64
CA SER A 161 -25.01 16.90 63.77
C SER A 161 -26.10 17.89 64.21
N ALA A 162 -27.26 17.83 63.57
CA ALA A 162 -28.61 17.98 64.14
C ALA A 162 -29.58 18.06 62.95
N GLY A 163 -30.62 17.26 62.77
CA GLY A 163 -31.35 16.35 63.62
C GLY A 163 -32.81 16.42 63.18
N LYS A 164 -33.43 15.25 62.95
CA LYS A 164 -34.90 15.00 62.91
C LYS A 164 -35.66 15.56 61.69
N ILE A 165 -36.73 14.96 61.15
CA ILE A 165 -37.50 13.72 61.32
C ILE A 165 -38.37 13.60 60.03
N GLN A 166 -38.55 12.36 59.56
CA GLN A 166 -39.69 11.74 58.84
C GLN A 166 -41.01 12.56 58.78
N VAL A 167 -41.90 12.52 57.79
CA VAL A 167 -42.78 11.47 57.20
C VAL A 167 -43.67 12.25 56.18
N TYR A 168 -44.37 11.74 55.15
CA TYR A 168 -44.92 10.45 54.76
C TYR A 168 -44.91 10.38 53.22
#